data_AF-A0A537ZNT5-F1
#
_entry.id   AF-A0A537ZNT5-F1
#
_cell.length_a   1.000
_cell.length_b   1.000
_cell.length_c   1.000
_cell.angle_alpha   90.00
_cell.angle_beta   90.00
_cell.angle_gamma   90.00
#
_symmetry.space_group_name_H-M   'P 1'
#
loop_
_entity.id
_entity.type
_entity.pdbx_description
1 polymer ?
#
loop_
_entity_poly.entity_id
_entity_poly.type
_entity_poly.pdbx_seq_one_letter_code
_entity_poly.pdbx_strand_id
1 'polypeptide(L)'
;MRRKSTAGRFAERVLVGVDVAGVEERVVIWIERKPGALWAVGRAVNPQHRTSDEPRRDDYVFEGYELGDALEAANGTLEDDVSVLEQDGRNEKVKPFVRDELLKPLEQYFFGRPAT
;
A
#
# COMPACT_ATOMS: atom_id res chain seq x y z
N MET A 1 -16.49 1.72 -16.90
CA MET A 1 -15.74 1.96 -15.64
C MET A 1 -15.04 0.67 -15.28
N ARG A 2 -13.75 0.53 -15.64
CA ARG A 2 -12.99 -0.72 -15.43
C ARG A 2 -12.84 -0.91 -13.91
N ARG A 3 -13.27 -2.06 -13.39
CA ARG A 3 -13.26 -2.37 -11.96
C ARG A 3 -11.80 -2.27 -11.50
N LYS A 4 -11.46 -1.30 -10.64
CA LYS A 4 -10.14 -1.24 -10.00
C LYS A 4 -9.92 -2.57 -9.29
N SER A 5 -8.84 -3.29 -9.60
CA SER A 5 -8.50 -4.56 -8.94
C SER A 5 -8.01 -4.39 -7.49
N THR A 6 -8.18 -3.19 -6.93
CA THR A 6 -7.96 -2.86 -5.51
C THR A 6 -8.90 -3.59 -4.56
N ALA A 7 -9.74 -4.51 -5.04
CA ALA A 7 -10.70 -5.27 -4.23
C ALA A 7 -10.02 -6.10 -3.11
N GLY A 8 -8.71 -6.32 -3.19
CA GLY A 8 -7.91 -6.95 -2.14
C GLY A 8 -7.11 -5.98 -1.25
N ARG A 9 -7.05 -4.68 -1.54
CA ARG A 9 -6.27 -3.70 -0.76
C ARG A 9 -7.01 -3.33 0.52
N PHE A 10 -6.34 -3.50 1.64
CA PHE A 10 -6.87 -3.19 2.97
C PHE A 10 -6.46 -1.79 3.41
N ALA A 11 -5.26 -1.35 3.04
CA ALA A 11 -4.76 -0.01 3.31
C ALA A 11 -3.83 0.45 2.20
N GLU A 12 -3.75 1.78 2.02
CA GLU A 12 -2.87 2.43 1.05
C GLU A 12 -2.33 3.73 1.64
N ARG A 13 -1.11 4.10 1.25
CA ARG A 13 -0.50 5.40 1.45
C ARG A 13 0.04 5.90 0.12
N VAL A 14 -0.11 7.20 -0.11
CA VAL A 14 0.37 7.89 -1.30
C VAL A 14 1.30 8.99 -0.86
N LEU A 15 2.50 8.99 -1.43
CA LEU A 15 3.52 10.01 -1.23
C LEU A 15 3.69 10.80 -2.54
N VAL A 16 3.83 12.12 -2.43
CA VAL A 16 4.02 12.98 -3.60
C VAL A 16 5.35 13.73 -3.48
N GLY A 17 6.24 13.43 -4.41
CA GLY A 17 7.55 14.02 -4.58
C GLY A 17 7.68 14.74 -5.92
N VAL A 18 8.92 15.09 -6.25
CA VAL A 18 9.33 15.66 -7.53
C VAL A 18 10.71 15.09 -7.82
N ASP A 19 10.92 14.60 -9.04
CA ASP A 19 12.19 14.05 -9.46
C ASP A 19 13.23 15.15 -9.78
N VAL A 20 14.43 14.72 -10.17
CA VAL A 20 15.55 15.62 -10.54
C VAL A 20 15.24 16.51 -11.76
N ALA A 21 14.24 16.17 -12.56
CA ALA A 21 13.81 16.94 -13.73
C ALA A 21 12.67 17.93 -13.40
N GLY A 22 12.22 17.99 -12.15
CA GLY A 22 11.11 18.86 -11.73
C GLY A 22 9.73 18.26 -11.99
N VAL A 23 9.63 16.98 -12.34
CA VAL A 23 8.37 16.29 -12.64
C VAL A 23 7.80 15.68 -11.35
N GLU A 24 6.48 15.80 -11.13
CA GLU A 24 5.80 15.17 -9.99
C GLU A 24 6.05 13.65 -10.00
N GLU A 25 6.54 13.14 -8.88
CA GLU A 25 6.66 11.72 -8.62
C GLU A 25 5.60 11.30 -7.60
N ARG A 26 4.94 10.16 -7.84
CA ARG A 26 3.98 9.59 -6.93
C ARG A 26 4.37 8.18 -6.54
N VAL A 27 4.59 7.94 -5.25
CA VAL A 27 4.81 6.60 -4.72
C VAL A 27 3.54 6.13 -4.04
N VAL A 28 3.09 4.92 -4.38
CA VAL A 28 1.93 4.27 -3.75
C VAL A 28 2.40 3.01 -3.05
N ILE A 29 2.15 2.93 -1.75
CA ILE A 29 2.41 1.75 -0.92
C ILE A 29 1.08 1.20 -0.44
N TRP A 30 0.88 -0.12 -0.52
CA TRP A 30 -0.36 -0.75 -0.07
C TRP A 30 -0.13 -2.08 0.62
N ILE A 31 -1.09 -2.45 1.46
CA ILE A 31 -1.20 -3.78 2.06
C ILE A 31 -2.46 -4.43 1.51
N GLU A 32 -2.34 -5.65 0.99
CA GLU A 32 -3.46 -6.41 0.44
C GLU A 32 -3.52 -7.86 0.91
N ARG A 33 -4.73 -8.42 0.83
CA ARG A 33 -5.02 -9.82 1.09
C ARG A 33 -5.20 -10.56 -0.23
N LYS A 34 -4.25 -11.44 -0.56
CA LYS A 34 -4.31 -12.30 -1.75
C LYS A 34 -5.03 -13.62 -1.43
N PRO A 35 -5.52 -14.35 -2.46
CA PRO A 35 -6.11 -15.67 -2.28
C PRO A 35 -5.20 -16.61 -1.49
N GLY A 36 -5.79 -17.54 -0.73
CA GLY A 36 -5.02 -18.48 0.09
C GLY A 36 -4.47 -17.87 1.37
N ALA A 37 -5.08 -16.78 1.85
CA ALA A 37 -4.69 -16.17 3.11
C ALA A 37 -3.23 -15.66 3.11
N LEU A 38 -2.75 -15.14 1.98
CA LEU A 38 -1.45 -14.48 1.84
C LEU A 38 -1.56 -12.95 1.98
N TRP A 39 -0.74 -12.34 2.84
CA TRP A 39 -0.56 -10.89 2.92
C TRP A 39 0.52 -10.48 1.94
N ALA A 40 0.28 -9.38 1.23
CA ALA A 40 1.27 -8.80 0.35
C ALA A 40 1.38 -7.30 0.58
N VAL A 41 2.62 -6.80 0.51
CA VAL A 41 2.92 -5.37 0.54
C VAL A 41 3.45 -5.01 -0.83
N GLY A 42 2.85 -4.01 -1.45
CA GLY A 42 3.30 -3.49 -2.72
C GLY A 42 3.76 -2.04 -2.62
N ARG A 43 4.71 -1.69 -3.47
CA ARG A 43 5.21 -0.33 -3.71
C ARG A 43 5.27 -0.09 -5.21
N ALA A 44 4.70 1.01 -5.67
CA ALA A 44 4.76 1.42 -7.06
C ALA A 44 5.10 2.90 -7.18
N VAL A 45 6.12 3.20 -7.98
CA VAL A 45 6.43 4.56 -8.42
C VAL A 45 5.67 4.87 -9.70
N ASN A 46 5.04 6.03 -9.72
CA ASN A 46 4.26 6.58 -10.81
C ASN A 46 3.23 5.63 -11.44
N PRO A 47 2.40 4.91 -10.64
CA PRO A 47 1.44 3.96 -11.18
C PRO A 47 0.39 4.63 -12.09
N GLN A 48 0.12 5.93 -11.92
CA GLN A 48 -0.80 6.73 -12.75
C GLN A 48 -0.39 6.81 -14.23
N HIS A 49 0.86 6.52 -14.57
CA HIS A 49 1.35 6.52 -15.95
C HIS A 49 1.30 5.13 -16.61
N ARG A 50 0.85 4.10 -15.88
CA ARG A 50 0.75 2.74 -16.40
C ARG A 50 -0.52 2.59 -17.25
N THR A 51 -0.46 1.66 -18.20
CA THR A 51 -1.60 1.27 -19.04
C THR A 51 -2.64 0.41 -18.32
N SER A 52 -2.34 -0.02 -17.09
CA SER A 52 -3.18 -0.86 -16.24
C SER A 52 -2.96 -0.51 -14.78
N ASP A 53 -4.05 -0.57 -13.99
CA ASP A 53 -4.04 -0.38 -12.53
C ASP A 53 -3.64 -1.66 -11.77
N GLU A 54 -3.48 -2.78 -12.48
CA GLU A 54 -3.06 -4.06 -11.90
C GLU A 54 -1.62 -3.97 -11.35
N PRO A 55 -1.36 -4.45 -10.12
CA PRO A 55 -0.01 -4.65 -9.62
C PRO A 55 0.85 -5.51 -10.55
N ARG A 56 2.10 -5.12 -10.74
CA ARG A 56 3.14 -5.94 -11.37
C ARG A 56 3.75 -6.84 -10.31
N ARG A 57 4.33 -7.97 -10.75
CA ARG A 57 5.05 -8.88 -9.85
C ARG A 57 6.16 -8.16 -9.07
N ASP A 58 6.90 -7.30 -9.75
CA ASP A 58 8.04 -6.58 -9.16
C ASP A 58 7.61 -5.39 -8.28
N ASP A 59 6.32 -5.10 -8.18
CA ASP A 59 5.83 -4.10 -7.21
C ASP A 59 5.79 -4.67 -5.78
N TYR A 60 5.79 -6.00 -5.61
CA TYR A 60 5.65 -6.61 -4.29
C TYR A 60 7.00 -6.65 -3.57
N VAL A 61 7.08 -5.95 -2.44
CA VAL A 61 8.26 -5.92 -1.57
C VAL A 61 8.19 -6.97 -0.47
N PHE A 62 7.00 -7.52 -0.20
CA PHE A 62 6.79 -8.61 0.75
C PHE A 62 5.57 -9.45 0.36
N GLU A 63 5.68 -10.76 0.55
CA GLU A 63 4.57 -11.71 0.53
C GLU A 63 4.76 -12.74 1.66
N GLY A 64 3.74 -12.92 2.52
CA GLY A 64 3.84 -13.81 3.67
C GLY A 64 2.50 -14.03 4.38
N TYR A 65 2.47 -14.93 5.36
CA TYR A 65 1.23 -15.28 6.05
C TYR A 65 0.99 -14.49 7.33
N GLU A 66 2.04 -13.88 7.89
CA GLU A 66 1.98 -13.13 9.14
C GLU A 66 1.64 -11.65 8.90
N LEU A 67 0.62 -11.15 9.61
CA LEU A 67 0.22 -9.74 9.51
C LEU A 67 1.26 -8.80 10.14
N GLY A 68 1.98 -9.26 11.17
CA GLY A 68 3.04 -8.49 11.82
C GLY A 68 4.15 -8.15 10.84
N ASP A 69 4.68 -9.17 10.16
CA ASP A 69 5.72 -9.02 9.15
C ASP A 69 5.26 -8.13 7.97
N ALA A 70 4.00 -8.27 7.54
CA ALA A 70 3.45 -7.39 6.50
C ALA A 70 3.39 -5.92 6.95
N LEU A 71 3.04 -5.65 8.21
CA LEU A 71 3.05 -4.30 8.77
C LEU A 71 4.46 -3.75 8.91
N GLU A 72 5.42 -4.59 9.32
CA GLU A 72 6.84 -4.21 9.41
C GLU A 72 7.38 -3.85 8.02
N ALA A 73 7.19 -4.72 7.02
CA ALA A 73 7.62 -4.46 5.65
C ALA A 73 6.98 -3.19 5.07
N ALA A 74 5.68 -2.97 5.29
CA ALA A 74 4.98 -1.80 4.80
C ALA A 74 5.46 -0.50 5.47
N ASN A 75 5.67 -0.52 6.79
CA ASN A 75 6.13 0.65 7.52
C ASN A 75 7.61 0.96 7.25
N GLY A 76 8.47 -0.06 7.13
CA GLY A 76 9.86 0.14 6.73
C GLY A 76 9.96 0.75 5.33
N THR A 77 9.17 0.22 4.38
CA THR A 77 9.09 0.79 3.02
C THR A 77 8.60 2.24 3.04
N LEU A 78 7.59 2.55 3.86
CA LEU A 78 7.07 3.90 4.01
C LEU A 78 8.11 4.86 4.61
N GLU A 79 8.83 4.42 5.64
CA GLU A 79 9.88 5.20 6.30
C GLU A 79 11.04 5.50 5.34
N ASP A 80 11.46 4.52 4.53
CA ASP A 80 12.48 4.71 3.50
C ASP A 80 12.09 5.80 2.50
N ASP A 81 10.85 5.75 1.96
CA ASP A 81 10.38 6.72 0.98
C ASP A 81 10.14 8.12 1.60
N VAL A 82 9.60 8.19 2.83
CA VAL A 82 9.44 9.46 3.55
C VAL A 82 10.80 10.10 3.83
N SER A 83 11.80 9.31 4.21
CA SER A 83 13.16 9.82 4.49
C SER A 83 13.79 10.46 3.24
N VAL A 84 13.53 9.91 2.05
CA VAL A 84 13.97 10.52 0.78
C VAL A 84 13.28 11.87 0.55
N LEU A 85 11.96 11.95 0.75
CA LEU A 85 11.22 13.20 0.60
C LEU A 85 11.68 14.29 1.58
N GLU A 86 12.00 13.91 2.82
CA GLU A 86 12.52 14.84 3.84
C GLU A 86 13.89 15.41 3.44
N GLN A 87 14.77 14.59 2.84
CA GLN A 87 16.05 15.05 2.30
C GLN A 87 15.89 16.05 1.16
N ASP A 88 14.82 15.93 0.38
CA ASP A 88 14.43 16.88 -0.67
C ASP A 88 13.68 18.12 -0.12
N GLY A 89 13.60 18.26 1.21
CA GLY A 89 12.98 19.41 1.88
C GLY A 89 11.45 19.34 1.98
N ARG A 90 10.83 18.19 1.66
CA ARG A 90 9.38 17.97 1.85
C ARG A 90 9.10 17.31 3.19
N ASN A 91 8.17 17.88 3.96
CA ASN A 91 7.88 17.43 5.32
C ASN A 91 6.43 16.90 5.44
N GLU A 92 5.99 16.13 4.44
CA GLU A 92 4.66 15.53 4.45
C GLU A 92 4.57 14.45 5.54
N LYS A 93 3.72 14.69 6.54
CA LYS A 93 3.48 13.73 7.62
C LYS A 93 2.48 12.67 7.18
N VAL A 94 2.99 11.55 6.71
CA VAL A 94 2.17 10.39 6.35
C VAL A 94 2.06 9.44 7.53
N LYS A 95 0.84 8.99 7.84
CA LYS A 95 0.58 8.10 8.97
C LYS A 95 1.09 6.69 8.67
N PRO A 96 1.71 6.00 9.64
CA PRO A 96 2.09 4.60 9.47
C PRO A 96 0.87 3.71 9.23
N PHE A 97 1.13 2.51 8.73
CA PHE A 97 0.18 1.42 8.71
C PHE A 97 0.00 0.86 10.11
N VAL A 98 -1.25 0.67 10.54
CA VAL A 98 -1.57 0.16 11.88
C VAL A 98 -2.40 -1.12 11.80
N ARG A 99 -2.26 -1.98 12.81
CA ARG A 99 -2.98 -3.26 12.83
C ARG A 99 -4.50 -3.09 12.76
N ASP A 100 -5.04 -2.12 13.49
CA ASP A 100 -6.48 -1.90 13.62
C ASP A 100 -7.19 -1.51 12.31
N GLU A 101 -6.50 -0.84 11.37
CA GLU A 101 -7.09 -0.55 10.05
C GLU A 101 -7.17 -1.80 9.17
N LEU A 102 -6.34 -2.83 9.42
CA LEU A 102 -6.34 -4.08 8.66
C LEU A 102 -7.29 -5.13 9.25
N LEU A 103 -7.52 -5.09 10.57
CA LEU A 103 -8.41 -6.06 11.23
C LEU A 103 -9.90 -5.78 10.97
N LYS A 104 -10.33 -4.50 10.97
CA LYS A 104 -11.75 -4.18 10.79
C LYS A 104 -12.34 -4.69 9.46
N PRO A 105 -11.67 -4.52 8.31
CA PRO A 105 -12.17 -5.10 7.05
C PRO A 105 -12.11 -6.63 7.05
N LEU A 106 -11.14 -7.23 7.76
CA LEU A 106 -10.99 -8.67 7.88
C LEU A 106 -12.15 -9.28 8.68
N GLU A 107 -12.51 -8.64 9.79
CA GLU A 107 -13.68 -9.02 10.60
C GLU A 107 -14.98 -8.90 9.80
N GLN A 108 -15.14 -7.84 9.01
CA GLN A 108 -16.30 -7.72 8.12
C GLN A 108 -16.33 -8.80 7.04
N TYR A 109 -15.17 -9.15 6.48
CA TYR A 109 -15.03 -10.19 5.47
C TYR A 109 -15.35 -11.60 6.00
N PHE A 110 -14.97 -11.91 7.24
CA PHE A 110 -15.21 -13.23 7.84
C PHE A 110 -16.53 -13.33 8.63
N PHE A 111 -17.01 -12.24 9.23
CA PHE A 111 -18.10 -12.27 10.22
C PHE A 111 -19.36 -11.48 9.83
N GLY A 112 -19.43 -10.83 8.66
CA GLY A 112 -20.68 -10.25 8.15
C GLY A 112 -21.36 -11.15 7.11
N ARG A 113 -22.63 -11.61 7.20
CA ARG A 113 -23.80 -11.25 8.04
C ARG A 113 -24.99 -12.23 7.77
N PRO A 114 -26.16 -12.22 8.48
CA PRO A 114 -26.99 -11.04 8.76
C PRO A 114 -27.42 -10.85 10.23
N ALA A 115 -27.50 -9.58 10.66
CA ALA A 115 -28.51 -9.21 11.65
C ALA A 115 -29.81 -8.99 10.85
N THR A 116 -30.65 -10.02 10.86
CA THR A 116 -32.06 -10.12 10.41
C THR A 116 -32.41 -9.60 9.03
#